data_AF-A0A6L5TBC1-F1
#
_entry.id   AF-A0A6L5TBC1-F1
#
_cell.length_a   1.000
_cell.length_b   1.000
_cell.length_c   1.000
_cell.angle_alpha   90.00
_cell.angle_beta   90.00
_cell.angle_gamma   90.00
#
_symmetry.space_group_name_H-M   'P 1'
#
loop_
_entity.id
_entity.type
_entity.pdbx_description
1 polymer ?
#
loop_
_entity_poly.entity_id
_entity_poly.type
_entity_poly.pdbx_seq_one_letter_code
_entity_poly.pdbx_strand_id
1 'polypeptide(L)'
;MEEVNQLQKAGKDSQQIQIGNVIINSAGITEERARAVFNEMIPQALANYTEEAQKIATERVNKLEERIMPQINQVEGLLPAFADPAFQVLLRKAQQKAAITERENDYDLLTELLVCHVQKGNDILMQNDAFLNYQIFLSSNITHFLLRFYYFCCTHLAIFC
;
A
#
# COMPACT_ATOMS: atom_id res chain seq x y z
N MET A 1 27.99 -48.38 30.59
CA MET A 1 26.55 -48.05 30.55
C MET A 1 26.22 -47.62 31.97
N GLU A 2 25.98 -46.32 32.19
CA GLU A 2 25.83 -45.75 33.53
C GLU A 2 24.36 -45.88 33.97
N GLU A 3 24.11 -46.54 35.09
CA GLU A 3 22.77 -46.86 35.60
C GLU A 3 22.20 -45.64 36.34
N VAL A 4 21.23 -44.94 35.73
CA VAL A 4 20.59 -43.76 36.33
C VAL A 4 19.53 -44.22 37.34
N ASN A 5 19.90 -44.26 38.62
CA ASN A 5 19.01 -44.68 39.71
C ASN A 5 18.15 -43.49 40.20
N GLN A 6 16.89 -43.41 39.76
CA GLN A 6 15.94 -42.38 40.16
C GLN A 6 15.21 -42.80 41.44
N LEU A 7 15.53 -42.18 42.57
CA LEU A 7 14.93 -42.47 43.89
C LEU A 7 13.88 -41.42 44.27
N GLN A 8 12.59 -41.81 44.31
CA GLN A 8 11.51 -40.98 44.85
C GLN A 8 11.07 -41.49 46.22
N LYS A 9 10.87 -40.60 47.20
CA LYS A 9 10.32 -40.95 48.52
C LYS A 9 8.91 -40.41 48.69
N ALA A 10 7.98 -41.28 49.10
CA ALA A 10 6.58 -40.92 49.38
C ALA A 10 6.22 -41.10 50.86
N GLY A 11 5.22 -40.34 51.29
CA GLY A 11 4.61 -40.46 52.62
C GLY A 11 3.66 -41.66 52.71
N LYS A 12 3.28 -42.00 53.94
CA LYS A 12 2.33 -43.10 54.22
C LYS A 12 0.99 -42.81 53.52
N ASP A 13 0.44 -43.83 52.86
CA ASP A 13 -0.80 -43.81 52.07
C ASP A 13 -0.78 -42.97 50.78
N SER A 14 0.40 -42.64 50.24
CA SER A 14 0.54 -41.94 48.96
C SER A 14 0.86 -42.89 47.80
N GLN A 15 0.25 -42.66 46.63
CA GLN A 15 0.57 -43.40 45.40
C GLN A 15 1.67 -42.67 44.63
N GLN A 16 2.76 -43.36 44.30
CA GLN A 16 3.83 -42.82 43.45
C GLN A 16 3.70 -43.33 42.02
N ILE A 17 3.78 -42.40 41.06
CA ILE A 17 3.89 -42.71 39.64
C ILE A 17 5.24 -42.15 39.17
N GLN A 18 6.13 -43.04 38.74
CA GLN A 18 7.47 -42.69 38.30
C GLN A 18 7.53 -42.73 36.77
N ILE A 19 7.71 -41.57 36.15
CA ILE A 19 7.83 -41.43 34.69
C ILE A 19 9.31 -41.37 34.35
N GLY A 20 9.84 -42.40 33.68
CA GLY A 20 11.28 -42.53 33.41
C GLY A 20 11.85 -41.50 32.43
N ASN A 21 11.07 -41.12 31.42
CA ASN A 21 11.39 -40.03 30.49
C ASN A 21 10.14 -39.18 30.27
N VAL A 22 10.14 -37.94 30.78
CA VAL A 22 9.19 -36.94 30.34
C VAL A 22 9.82 -36.24 29.14
N ILE A 23 9.37 -36.57 27.93
CA ILE A 23 9.63 -35.69 26.79
C ILE A 23 8.66 -34.52 26.96
N ILE A 24 9.14 -33.47 27.63
CA ILE A 24 8.49 -32.17 27.56
C ILE A 24 8.80 -31.70 26.14
N ASN A 25 7.86 -31.89 25.21
CA ASN A 25 7.82 -31.04 24.03
C ASN A 25 7.60 -29.64 24.61
N SER A 26 8.68 -28.92 24.93
CA SER A 26 8.65 -27.50 25.17
C SER A 26 8.18 -26.90 23.86
N ALA A 27 6.86 -26.89 23.67
CA ALA A 27 6.19 -26.52 22.45
C ALA A 27 6.21 -24.99 22.36
N GLY A 28 7.42 -24.43 22.35
CA GLY A 28 7.66 -23.14 21.75
C GLY A 28 7.35 -23.25 20.26
N ILE A 29 7.05 -22.10 19.67
CA ILE A 29 6.87 -22.00 18.23
C ILE A 29 8.22 -22.38 17.58
N THR A 30 8.22 -23.40 16.71
CA THR A 30 9.41 -23.75 15.92
C THR A 30 9.67 -22.66 14.88
N GLU A 31 10.89 -22.57 14.35
CA GLU A 31 11.21 -21.60 13.30
C GLU A 31 10.28 -21.75 12.09
N GLU A 32 10.00 -23.00 11.70
CA GLU A 32 9.09 -23.31 10.58
C GLU A 32 7.68 -22.79 10.86
N ARG A 33 7.19 -22.94 12.10
CA ARG A 33 5.89 -22.41 12.48
C ARG A 33 5.90 -20.89 12.54
N ALA A 34 6.97 -20.25 13.03
CA ALA A 34 7.10 -18.80 13.02
C ALA A 34 7.08 -18.24 11.59
N ARG A 35 7.81 -18.88 10.66
CA ARG A 35 7.82 -18.53 9.23
C ARG A 35 6.45 -18.74 8.58
N ALA A 36 5.74 -19.82 8.94
CA ALA A 36 4.38 -20.06 8.47
C ALA A 36 3.42 -18.96 8.94
N VAL A 37 3.49 -18.55 10.20
CA VAL A 37 2.69 -17.43 10.73
C VAL A 37 3.01 -16.14 9.97
N PHE A 38 4.27 -15.83 9.70
CA PHE A 38 4.61 -14.67 8.86
C PHE A 38 3.96 -14.74 7.48
N ASN A 39 4.05 -15.88 6.81
CA ASN A 39 3.45 -16.09 5.49
C ASN A 39 1.91 -16.00 5.50
N GLU A 40 1.27 -16.44 6.58
CA GLU A 40 -0.18 -16.31 6.78
C GLU A 40 -0.60 -14.84 7.01
N MET A 41 0.25 -14.04 7.64
CA MET A 41 -0.02 -12.64 7.97
C MET A 41 0.26 -11.68 6.80
N ILE A 42 1.21 -12.00 5.90
CA ILE A 42 1.57 -11.14 4.77
C ILE A 42 0.35 -10.78 3.89
N PRO A 43 -0.50 -11.72 3.44
CA PRO A 43 -1.67 -11.39 2.63
C PRO A 43 -2.64 -10.46 3.35
N GLN A 44 -2.84 -10.66 4.66
CA GLN A 44 -3.74 -9.83 5.46
C GLN A 44 -3.20 -8.40 5.59
N ALA A 45 -1.91 -8.26 5.86
CA ALA A 45 -1.25 -6.94 5.93
C ALA A 45 -1.31 -6.21 4.58
N LEU A 46 -1.03 -6.90 3.47
CA LEU A 46 -1.11 -6.33 2.13
C LEU A 46 -2.54 -5.90 1.78
N ALA A 47 -3.55 -6.69 2.14
CA ALA A 47 -4.94 -6.32 1.95
C ALA A 47 -5.30 -5.04 2.71
N ASN A 48 -4.93 -4.97 4.00
CA ASN A 48 -5.19 -3.80 4.84
C ASN A 48 -4.48 -2.54 4.32
N TYR A 49 -3.20 -2.64 3.93
CA TYR A 49 -2.46 -1.51 3.36
C TYR A 49 -3.03 -1.06 2.03
N THR A 50 -3.52 -1.99 1.21
CA THR A 50 -4.16 -1.66 -0.06
C THR A 50 -5.48 -0.92 0.17
N GLU A 51 -6.29 -1.37 1.13
CA GLU A 51 -7.54 -0.71 1.50
C GLU A 51 -7.30 0.72 2.02
N GLU A 52 -6.33 0.90 2.92
CA GLU A 52 -5.97 2.21 3.46
C GLU A 52 -5.44 3.15 2.36
N ALA A 53 -4.56 2.66 1.50
CA ALA A 53 -4.05 3.43 0.37
C ALA A 53 -5.16 3.83 -0.61
N GLN A 54 -6.10 2.92 -0.90
CA GLN A 54 -7.27 3.21 -1.74
C GLN A 54 -8.17 4.28 -1.11
N LYS A 55 -8.41 4.19 0.20
CA LYS A 55 -9.19 5.19 0.93
C LYS A 55 -8.54 6.58 0.83
N ILE A 56 -7.26 6.69 1.13
CA ILE A 56 -6.51 7.96 1.05
C ILE A 56 -6.53 8.52 -0.38
N ALA A 57 -6.28 7.69 -1.39
CA ALA A 57 -6.32 8.10 -2.78
C ALA A 57 -7.72 8.61 -3.18
N THR A 58 -8.78 7.93 -2.74
CA THR A 58 -10.17 8.31 -3.02
C THR A 58 -10.50 9.64 -2.35
N GLU A 59 -10.16 9.82 -1.07
CA GLU A 59 -10.36 11.09 -0.35
C GLU A 59 -9.70 12.26 -1.07
N ARG A 60 -8.46 12.08 -1.54
CA ARG A 60 -7.72 13.11 -2.28
C ARG A 60 -8.33 13.41 -3.66
N VAL A 61 -8.80 12.40 -4.37
CA VAL A 61 -9.51 12.62 -5.65
C VAL A 61 -10.84 13.35 -5.42
N ASN A 62 -11.57 13.01 -4.36
CA ASN A 62 -12.81 13.70 -4.00
C ASN A 62 -12.57 15.17 -3.68
N LYS A 63 -11.44 15.52 -3.04
CA LYS A 63 -11.07 16.94 -2.85
C LYS A 63 -10.95 17.70 -4.17
N LEU A 64 -10.37 17.08 -5.21
CA LEU A 64 -10.32 17.69 -6.55
C LEU A 64 -11.74 17.84 -7.12
N GLU A 65 -12.59 16.81 -6.96
CA GLU A 65 -13.99 16.85 -7.40
C GLU A 65 -14.76 18.02 -6.75
N GLU A 66 -14.63 18.20 -5.44
CA GLU A 66 -15.25 19.29 -4.68
C GLU A 66 -14.84 20.69 -5.19
N ARG A 67 -13.65 20.84 -5.77
CA ARG A 67 -13.19 22.10 -6.36
C ARG A 67 -13.70 22.33 -7.79
N ILE A 68 -13.80 21.28 -8.60
CA ILE A 68 -14.19 21.40 -10.00
C ILE A 68 -15.72 21.41 -10.20
N MET A 69 -16.49 20.69 -9.39
CA MET A 69 -17.95 20.63 -9.54
C MET A 69 -18.62 22.02 -9.48
N PRO A 70 -18.25 22.94 -8.57
CA PRO A 70 -18.77 24.31 -8.58
C PRO A 70 -18.46 25.09 -9.86
N GLN A 71 -17.37 24.75 -10.57
CA GLN A 71 -16.94 25.44 -11.79
C GLN A 71 -17.80 25.08 -13.00
N ILE A 72 -18.48 23.93 -12.98
CA ILE A 72 -19.31 23.45 -14.10
C ILE A 72 -20.37 24.48 -14.52
N ASN A 73 -20.96 25.17 -13.54
CA ASN A 73 -21.96 26.20 -13.78
C ASN A 73 -21.36 27.59 -14.03
N GLN A 74 -20.08 27.80 -13.70
CA GLN A 74 -19.39 29.09 -13.80
C GLN A 74 -18.63 29.24 -15.12
N VAL A 75 -18.20 28.12 -15.70
CA VAL A 75 -17.36 28.08 -16.90
C VAL A 75 -18.17 27.52 -18.06
N GLU A 76 -18.46 28.36 -19.04
CA GLU A 76 -19.11 27.94 -20.27
C GLU A 76 -18.25 26.89 -21.00
N GLY A 77 -18.88 25.80 -21.46
CA GLY A 77 -18.19 24.72 -22.15
C GLY A 77 -17.56 23.67 -21.24
N LEU A 78 -17.50 23.86 -19.92
CA LEU A 78 -16.88 22.88 -19.01
C LEU A 78 -17.70 21.60 -18.90
N LEU A 79 -19.03 21.70 -18.75
CA LEU A 79 -19.91 20.53 -18.73
C LEU A 79 -19.79 19.66 -20.01
N PRO A 80 -19.92 20.22 -21.24
CA PRO A 80 -19.76 19.41 -22.45
C PRO A 80 -18.32 18.90 -22.65
N ALA A 81 -17.30 19.54 -22.08
CA ALA A 81 -15.92 19.04 -22.15
C ALA A 81 -15.75 17.67 -21.48
N PHE A 82 -16.57 17.28 -20.51
CA PHE A 82 -16.52 15.92 -19.94
C PHE A 82 -16.81 14.82 -20.98
N ALA A 83 -17.47 15.14 -22.10
CA ALA A 83 -17.70 14.22 -23.20
C ALA A 83 -16.52 14.17 -24.20
N ASP A 84 -15.57 15.11 -24.13
CA ASP A 84 -14.42 15.16 -25.01
C ASP A 84 -13.31 14.17 -24.57
N PRO A 85 -12.85 13.26 -25.45
CA PRO A 85 -11.79 12.31 -25.11
C PRO A 85 -10.48 12.96 -24.66
N ALA A 86 -10.09 14.12 -25.23
CA ALA A 86 -8.86 14.78 -24.83
C ALA A 86 -8.97 15.33 -23.40
N PHE A 87 -10.11 15.96 -23.07
CA PHE A 87 -10.41 16.38 -21.71
C PHE A 87 -10.50 15.21 -20.72
N GLN A 88 -11.07 14.07 -21.09
CA GLN A 88 -11.12 12.88 -20.22
C GLN A 88 -9.72 12.35 -19.88
N VAL A 89 -8.79 12.36 -20.84
CA VAL A 89 -7.39 11.99 -20.60
C VAL A 89 -6.74 12.99 -19.65
N LEU A 90 -6.97 14.29 -19.83
CA LEU A 90 -6.44 15.33 -18.95
C LEU A 90 -7.01 15.23 -17.53
N LEU A 91 -8.32 15.00 -17.40
CA LEU A 91 -9.00 14.79 -16.12
C LEU A 91 -8.40 13.60 -15.37
N ARG A 92 -8.13 12.49 -16.06
CA ARG A 92 -7.48 11.32 -15.46
C ARG A 92 -6.08 11.64 -14.93
N LYS A 93 -5.29 12.42 -15.68
CA LYS A 93 -3.96 12.88 -15.23
C LYS A 93 -4.08 13.76 -13.98
N ALA A 94 -5.07 14.66 -13.94
CA ALA A 94 -5.32 15.50 -12.78
C ALA A 94 -5.73 14.68 -11.55
N GLN A 95 -6.62 13.69 -11.71
CA GLN A 95 -7.00 12.76 -10.64
C GLN A 95 -5.81 11.95 -10.11
N GLN A 96 -4.94 11.46 -10.99
CA GLN A 96 -3.70 10.78 -10.59
C GLN A 96 -2.78 11.70 -9.77
N LYS A 97 -2.67 12.98 -10.16
CA LYS A 97 -1.87 13.95 -9.41
C LYS A 97 -2.50 14.29 -8.05
N ALA A 98 -3.82 14.43 -8.01
CA ALA A 98 -4.58 14.63 -6.78
C ALA A 98 -4.37 13.46 -5.81
N ALA A 99 -4.46 12.22 -6.28
CA ALA A 99 -4.28 11.03 -5.44
C ALA A 99 -2.93 10.96 -4.71
N ILE A 100 -1.87 11.55 -5.28
CA ILE A 100 -0.51 11.49 -4.72
C ILE A 100 -0.06 12.77 -4.00
N THR A 101 -0.83 13.87 -4.06
CA THR A 101 -0.44 15.13 -3.42
C THR A 101 -0.98 15.26 -1.99
N GLU A 102 -0.20 15.94 -1.16
CA GLU A 102 -0.56 16.33 0.20
C GLU A 102 -0.77 17.84 0.34
N ARG A 103 -0.48 18.60 -0.72
CA ARG A 103 -0.53 20.06 -0.72
C ARG A 103 -1.91 20.52 -1.15
N GLU A 104 -2.60 21.28 -0.31
CA GLU A 104 -3.94 21.79 -0.62
C GLU A 104 -3.96 22.71 -1.86
N ASN A 105 -2.91 23.51 -2.07
CA ASN A 105 -2.84 24.41 -3.23
C ASN A 105 -2.76 23.67 -4.58
N ASP A 106 -2.36 22.40 -4.59
CA ASP A 106 -2.29 21.62 -5.83
C ASP A 106 -3.69 21.36 -6.39
N TYR A 107 -4.73 21.25 -5.56
CA TYR A 107 -6.11 21.04 -6.01
C TYR A 107 -6.66 22.27 -6.75
N ASP A 108 -6.37 23.47 -6.25
CA ASP A 108 -6.76 24.72 -6.90
C ASP A 108 -6.04 24.88 -8.24
N LEU A 109 -4.73 24.63 -8.28
CA LEU A 109 -3.94 24.65 -9.52
C LEU A 109 -4.45 23.64 -10.55
N LEU A 110 -4.72 22.40 -10.15
CA LEU A 110 -5.26 21.37 -11.05
C LEU A 110 -6.63 21.77 -11.61
N THR A 111 -7.48 22.39 -10.79
CA THR A 111 -8.79 22.90 -11.21
C THR A 111 -8.64 24.04 -12.23
N GLU A 112 -7.76 25.00 -11.95
CA GLU A 112 -7.44 26.10 -12.88
C GLU A 112 -6.92 25.59 -14.22
N LEU A 113 -6.04 24.58 -14.23
CA LEU A 113 -5.52 23.98 -15.45
C LEU A 113 -6.63 23.34 -16.30
N LEU A 114 -7.56 22.62 -15.66
CA LEU A 114 -8.69 21.99 -16.34
C LEU A 114 -9.65 23.05 -16.94
N VAL A 115 -9.97 24.08 -16.17
CA VAL A 115 -10.80 25.21 -16.63
C VAL A 115 -10.14 25.97 -17.77
N CYS A 116 -8.85 26.28 -17.63
CA CYS A 116 -8.06 27.02 -18.62
C CYS A 116 -8.00 26.26 -19.95
N HIS A 117 -7.88 24.93 -19.90
CA HIS A 117 -7.89 24.08 -21.08
C HIS A 117 -9.20 24.19 -21.87
N VAL A 118 -10.35 24.19 -21.18
CA VAL A 118 -11.66 24.37 -21.81
C VAL A 118 -11.81 25.77 -22.41
N GLN A 119 -11.33 26.79 -21.71
CA GLN A 119 -11.48 28.18 -22.15
C GLN A 119 -10.53 28.58 -23.30
N LYS A 120 -9.30 28.07 -23.32
CA LYS A 120 -8.27 28.48 -24.29
C LYS A 120 -8.05 27.50 -25.43
N GLY A 121 -8.59 26.28 -25.35
CA GLY A 121 -8.28 25.23 -26.33
C GLY A 121 -6.83 24.73 -26.24
N ASN A 122 -6.49 23.78 -27.10
CA ASN A 122 -5.33 22.85 -27.01
C ASN A 122 -3.91 23.45 -26.91
N ASP A 123 -3.71 24.77 -26.89
CA ASP A 123 -2.39 25.39 -26.97
C ASP A 123 -1.48 25.14 -25.75
N ILE A 124 -2.03 24.70 -24.62
CA ILE A 124 -1.27 24.46 -23.37
C ILE A 124 -0.73 23.02 -23.25
N LEU A 125 -1.22 22.08 -24.07
CA LEU A 125 -0.88 20.66 -23.95
C LEU A 125 0.55 20.31 -24.40
N MET A 126 1.10 21.08 -25.34
CA MET A 126 2.43 20.81 -25.93
C MET A 126 3.60 20.99 -24.95
N GLN A 127 3.45 21.77 -23.87
CA GLN A 127 4.50 21.96 -22.86
C GLN A 127 4.33 21.11 -21.60
N ASN A 128 3.10 20.67 -21.28
CA ASN A 128 2.82 19.94 -20.04
C ASN A 128 2.86 18.41 -20.20
N ASP A 129 2.77 17.88 -21.42
CA ASP A 129 2.84 16.42 -21.63
C ASP A 129 4.21 15.83 -21.28
N ALA A 130 5.31 16.58 -21.40
CA ALA A 130 6.62 16.11 -20.95
C ALA A 130 6.73 16.05 -19.41
N PHE A 131 6.17 17.04 -18.72
CA PHE A 131 6.28 17.15 -17.25
C PHE A 131 5.29 16.21 -16.52
N LEU A 132 4.08 16.07 -17.05
CA LEU A 132 3.07 15.13 -16.55
C LEU A 132 3.44 13.68 -16.88
N ASN A 133 3.94 13.36 -18.08
CA ASN A 133 4.38 11.99 -18.37
C ASN A 133 5.63 11.59 -17.57
N TYR A 134 6.56 12.52 -17.31
CA TYR A 134 7.73 12.22 -16.47
C TYR A 134 7.33 11.98 -15.00
N GLN A 135 6.39 12.76 -14.45
CA GLN A 135 5.90 12.55 -13.08
C GLN A 135 4.98 11.34 -12.94
N ILE A 136 4.15 11.03 -13.95
CA ILE A 136 3.34 9.80 -14.00
C ILE A 136 4.23 8.56 -14.15
N PHE A 137 5.32 8.63 -14.92
CA PHE A 137 6.28 7.52 -15.02
C PHE A 137 7.02 7.26 -13.69
N LEU A 138 7.29 8.31 -12.91
CA LEU A 138 7.88 8.19 -11.58
C LEU A 138 6.87 7.73 -10.51
N SER A 139 5.59 8.13 -10.60
CA SER A 139 4.54 7.75 -9.64
C SER A 139 3.83 6.43 -9.96
N SER A 140 3.81 6.02 -11.24
CA SER A 140 3.34 4.70 -11.69
C SER A 140 4.35 3.58 -11.39
N ASN A 141 5.57 3.95 -10.97
CA ASN A 141 6.57 3.06 -10.39
C ASN A 141 6.31 2.80 -8.89
N ILE A 142 5.04 2.69 -8.46
CA ILE A 142 4.70 1.99 -7.21
C ILE A 142 5.04 0.49 -7.33
N THR A 143 5.13 -0.04 -8.56
CA THR A 143 5.81 -1.32 -8.84
C THR A 143 7.28 -1.30 -8.43
N HIS A 144 7.97 -0.16 -8.48
CA HIS A 144 9.36 -0.03 -8.04
C HIS A 144 9.50 0.15 -6.53
N PHE A 145 8.51 0.65 -5.79
CA PHE A 145 8.61 0.66 -4.32
C PHE A 145 8.48 -0.75 -3.76
N LEU A 146 7.56 -1.55 -4.31
CA LEU A 146 7.46 -2.98 -4.02
C LEU A 146 8.67 -3.75 -4.56
N LEU A 147 9.17 -3.48 -5.78
CA LEU A 147 10.39 -4.12 -6.27
C LEU A 147 11.63 -3.72 -5.47
N ARG A 148 11.77 -2.47 -4.99
CA ARG A 148 12.93 -2.06 -4.18
C ARG A 148 12.86 -2.64 -2.78
N PHE A 149 11.66 -2.80 -2.20
CA PHE A 149 11.47 -3.55 -0.96
C PHE A 149 11.77 -5.04 -1.15
N TYR A 150 11.35 -5.63 -2.27
CA TYR A 150 11.63 -7.01 -2.65
C TYR A 150 13.12 -7.24 -2.95
N TYR A 151 13.80 -6.30 -3.62
CA TYR A 151 15.24 -6.34 -3.91
C TYR A 151 16.09 -6.08 -2.67
N PHE A 152 15.68 -5.15 -1.80
CA PHE A 152 16.33 -4.91 -0.51
C PHE A 152 16.21 -6.13 0.41
N CYS A 153 15.04 -6.79 0.42
CA CYS A 153 14.86 -8.05 1.16
C CYS A 153 15.66 -9.21 0.54
N CYS A 154 15.70 -9.35 -0.79
CA CYS A 154 16.49 -10.40 -1.46
C CYS A 154 18.01 -10.20 -1.36
N THR A 155 18.51 -8.96 -1.38
CA THR A 155 19.95 -8.69 -1.25
C THR A 155 20.47 -8.83 0.18
N HIS A 156 19.62 -8.64 1.20
CA HIS A 156 20.00 -8.88 2.59
C HIS A 156 19.78 -10.32 3.06
N LEU A 157 18.93 -11.12 2.40
CA LEU A 157 18.79 -12.56 2.67
C LEU A 157 19.91 -13.41 2.02
N ALA A 158 20.54 -12.91 0.96
CA ALA A 158 21.66 -13.58 0.28
C ALA A 158 23.00 -13.49 1.04
N ILE A 159 23.07 -12.78 2.16
CA ILE A 159 24.28 -12.65 3.00
C ILE A 159 24.26 -13.64 4.19
N PHE A 160 23.17 -14.41 4.39
CA PHE A 160 23.02 -15.36 5.48
C PHE A 160 22.66 -16.80 5.04
N CYS A 161 23.10 -17.22 3.86
CA CYS A 161 23.20 -18.64 3.49
C CYS A 161 24.67 -19.03 3.37
#